data_AF-A0A417YXN0-F1
#
_entry.id   AF-A0A417YXN0-F1
#
_cell.length_a   1.000
_cell.length_b   1.000
_cell.length_c   1.000
_cell.angle_alpha   90.00
_cell.angle_beta   90.00
_cell.angle_gamma   90.00
#
_symmetry.space_group_name_H-M   'P 1'
#
loop_
_entity.id
_entity.type
_entity.pdbx_description
1 polymer ?
#
loop_
_entity_poly.entity_id
_entity_poly.type
_entity_poly.pdbx_seq_one_letter_code
_entity_poly.pdbx_strand_id
1 'polypeptide(L)'
;MYCPNCNTLNDDAARFCSKCGEYLEKQAPEGCPDCGAARKPEESFCSTCGHKFNGASTEPISSPPTVAPEQKAPGNHGQYGGGGHSPQYGSHGSTIYANEQVRFANFGERLVALIIDSIVLSIAGYILGAILMLSNGDLLKSFLSFIIGIGYKAGLEGSTKQATLGKMVMGIKVIGPDGGRISYGRAIGRYFANFLSVITLGIGYLMALFTREKRALHDYVAGTYVIRSK
;
A
#
# COMPACT_ATOMS: atom_id res chain seq x y z
N MET A 1 -47.05 -6.39 5.17
CA MET A 1 -46.88 -6.86 6.58
C MET A 1 -47.23 -5.77 7.60
N TYR A 2 -47.71 -6.13 8.80
CA TYR A 2 -47.97 -5.17 9.89
C TYR A 2 -46.69 -4.89 10.70
N CYS A 3 -46.46 -3.62 11.04
CA CYS A 3 -45.34 -3.22 11.88
C CYS A 3 -45.55 -3.68 13.35
N PRO A 4 -44.60 -4.37 13.98
CA PRO A 4 -44.76 -4.86 15.36
C PRO A 4 -44.79 -3.74 16.41
N ASN A 5 -44.26 -2.56 16.10
CA ASN A 5 -44.18 -1.42 17.02
C ASN A 5 -45.46 -0.56 16.98
N CYS A 6 -45.90 -0.13 15.79
CA CYS A 6 -47.04 0.81 15.66
C CYS A 6 -48.26 0.25 14.92
N ASN A 7 -48.23 -1.03 14.53
CA ASN A 7 -49.29 -1.75 13.83
C ASN A 7 -49.74 -1.14 12.49
N THR A 8 -48.92 -0.30 11.86
CA THR A 8 -49.21 0.24 10.52
C THR A 8 -49.00 -0.83 9.47
N LEU A 9 -49.90 -0.91 8.48
CA LEU A 9 -49.75 -1.78 7.32
C LEU A 9 -48.67 -1.22 6.38
N ASN A 10 -47.69 -2.04 6.04
CA ASN A 10 -46.61 -1.71 5.11
C ASN A 10 -46.60 -2.71 3.94
N ASP A 11 -46.07 -2.27 2.80
CA ASP A 11 -45.80 -3.12 1.65
C ASP A 11 -44.90 -4.32 2.04
N ASP A 12 -45.10 -5.48 1.42
CA ASP A 12 -44.33 -6.69 1.75
C ASP A 12 -42.85 -6.59 1.33
N ALA A 13 -42.51 -5.66 0.43
CA ALA A 13 -41.14 -5.32 0.09
C ALA A 13 -40.49 -4.28 1.04
N ALA A 14 -41.28 -3.58 1.88
CA ALA A 14 -40.79 -2.50 2.74
C ALA A 14 -39.75 -3.00 3.76
N ARG A 15 -38.65 -2.25 3.91
CA ARG A 15 -37.60 -2.52 4.91
C ARG A 15 -37.80 -1.78 6.22
N PHE A 16 -38.59 -0.70 6.19
CA PHE A 16 -38.85 0.17 7.32
C PHE A 16 -40.33 0.53 7.35
N CYS A 17 -40.88 0.74 8.54
CA CYS A 17 -42.25 1.21 8.69
C CYS A 17 -42.39 2.67 8.20
N SER A 18 -43.35 2.90 7.31
CA SER A 18 -43.68 4.22 6.75
C SER A 18 -44.15 5.26 7.78
N LYS A 19 -44.57 4.81 8.97
CA LYS A 19 -45.09 5.69 10.03
C LYS A 19 -44.07 5.97 11.15
N CYS A 20 -43.49 4.92 11.73
CA CYS A 20 -42.64 5.06 12.93
C CYS A 20 -41.15 4.79 12.68
N GLY A 21 -40.76 4.38 11.47
CA GLY A 21 -39.36 4.11 11.12
C GLY A 21 -38.80 2.78 11.65
N GLU A 22 -39.60 1.97 12.35
CA GLU A 22 -39.19 0.64 12.84
C GLU A 22 -38.68 -0.26 11.71
N TYR A 23 -37.61 -1.01 11.94
CA TYR A 23 -37.11 -1.97 10.96
C TYR A 23 -38.05 -3.18 10.87
N LEU A 24 -38.38 -3.59 9.66
CA LEU A 24 -39.24 -4.75 9.41
C LEU A 24 -38.35 -5.92 8.99
N GLU A 25 -38.11 -6.85 9.92
CA GLU A 25 -37.33 -8.07 9.69
C GLU A 25 -38.07 -8.97 8.68
N LYS A 26 -37.45 -9.22 7.52
CA LYS A 26 -38.00 -10.16 6.54
C LYS A 26 -37.65 -11.59 6.97
N GLN A 27 -38.64 -12.47 7.03
CA GLN A 27 -38.38 -13.91 7.11
C GLN A 27 -37.65 -14.33 5.83
N ALA A 28 -36.40 -14.78 5.95
CA ALA A 28 -35.62 -15.24 4.82
C ALA A 28 -36.21 -16.55 4.26
N PRO A 29 -36.07 -16.82 2.96
CA PRO A 29 -36.52 -18.08 2.38
C PRO A 29 -35.87 -19.27 3.09
N GLU A 30 -36.66 -20.30 3.40
CA GLU A 30 -36.25 -21.48 4.18
C GLU A 30 -35.16 -22.33 3.49
N GLY A 31 -34.89 -22.07 2.21
CA GLY A 31 -33.90 -22.81 1.41
C GLY A 31 -33.11 -21.95 0.41
N CYS A 32 -32.00 -22.52 -0.04
CA CYS A 32 -31.17 -21.99 -1.11
C CYS A 32 -31.95 -22.01 -2.44
N PRO A 33 -32.07 -20.88 -3.17
CA PRO A 33 -32.83 -20.82 -4.42
C PRO A 33 -32.18 -21.61 -5.57
N ASP A 34 -30.89 -21.95 -5.44
CA ASP A 34 -30.12 -22.62 -6.50
C ASP A 34 -30.14 -24.16 -6.36
N CYS A 35 -30.03 -24.67 -5.13
CA CYS A 35 -29.93 -26.11 -4.87
C CYS A 35 -30.97 -26.68 -3.90
N GLY A 36 -31.80 -25.84 -3.29
CA GLY A 36 -32.84 -26.27 -2.33
C GLY A 36 -32.33 -26.65 -0.93
N ALA A 37 -31.02 -26.62 -0.66
CA ALA A 37 -30.47 -26.89 0.66
C ALA A 37 -30.99 -25.90 1.71
N ALA A 38 -31.30 -26.37 2.92
CA ALA A 38 -31.81 -25.54 4.01
C ALA A 38 -30.84 -24.38 4.34
N ARG A 39 -31.38 -23.17 4.48
CA ARG A 39 -30.57 -21.98 4.78
C ARG A 39 -30.21 -21.93 6.27
N LYS A 40 -28.91 -21.83 6.59
CA LYS A 40 -28.48 -21.47 7.94
C LYS A 40 -28.51 -19.93 8.09
N PRO A 41 -29.02 -19.37 9.20
CA PRO A 41 -29.27 -17.93 9.35
C PRO A 41 -28.03 -17.04 9.17
N GLU A 42 -26.84 -17.59 9.45
CA GLU A 42 -25.57 -16.86 9.58
C GLU A 42 -24.60 -17.09 8.40
N GLU A 43 -24.99 -17.92 7.42
CA GLU A 43 -24.13 -18.25 6.28
C GLU A 43 -24.27 -17.19 5.16
N SER A 44 -23.14 -16.59 4.77
CA SER A 44 -23.06 -15.64 3.63
C SER A 44 -23.14 -16.33 2.25
N PHE A 45 -22.90 -17.64 2.22
CA PHE A 45 -22.90 -18.48 1.03
C PHE A 45 -23.48 -19.84 1.37
N CYS A 46 -24.20 -20.46 0.44
CA CYS A 46 -24.68 -21.82 0.59
C CYS A 46 -23.48 -22.79 0.64
N SER A 47 -23.34 -23.51 1.75
CA SER A 47 -22.29 -24.52 1.96
C SER A 47 -22.39 -25.74 1.04
N THR A 48 -23.50 -25.91 0.32
CA THR A 48 -23.71 -27.03 -0.63
C THR A 48 -23.35 -26.68 -2.08
N CYS A 49 -23.73 -25.51 -2.58
CA CYS A 49 -23.57 -25.14 -4.00
C CYS A 49 -22.78 -23.84 -4.24
N GLY A 50 -22.50 -23.05 -3.21
CA GLY A 50 -21.78 -21.78 -3.34
C GLY A 50 -22.65 -20.57 -3.69
N HIS A 51 -23.97 -20.72 -3.79
CA HIS A 51 -24.88 -19.58 -4.03
C HIS A 51 -24.71 -18.51 -2.95
N LYS A 52 -24.47 -17.25 -3.35
CA LYS A 52 -24.29 -16.12 -2.44
C LYS A 52 -25.66 -15.59 -2.00
N PHE A 53 -25.93 -15.59 -0.69
CA PHE A 53 -27.14 -14.98 -0.16
C PHE A 53 -26.98 -13.45 -0.14
N ASN A 54 -27.92 -12.73 -0.75
CA ASN A 54 -27.96 -11.27 -0.68
C ASN A 54 -28.58 -10.84 0.67
N GLY A 55 -27.79 -10.89 1.74
CA GLY A 55 -28.21 -10.47 3.08
C GLY A 55 -26.99 -10.24 3.95
N ALA A 56 -26.71 -8.97 4.25
CA ALA A 56 -25.66 -8.57 5.18
C ALA A 56 -26.01 -9.07 6.59
N SER A 57 -25.01 -9.64 7.26
CA SER A 57 -25.02 -10.02 8.67
C SER A 57 -25.66 -8.95 9.56
N THR A 58 -26.77 -9.29 10.21
CA THR A 58 -27.36 -8.54 11.32
C THR A 58 -26.77 -9.06 12.62
N GLU A 59 -25.58 -8.58 13.00
CA GLU A 59 -25.23 -8.47 14.41
C GLU A 59 -24.88 -7.01 14.73
N PRO A 60 -25.50 -6.40 15.75
CA PRO A 60 -25.09 -5.10 16.25
C PRO A 60 -23.77 -5.25 17.03
N ILE A 61 -22.67 -4.80 16.45
CA ILE A 61 -21.42 -4.57 17.20
C ILE A 61 -21.71 -3.43 18.17
N SER A 62 -21.75 -3.73 19.47
CA SER A 62 -21.77 -2.75 20.55
C SER A 62 -20.57 -1.81 20.42
N SER A 63 -20.85 -0.51 20.37
CA SER A 63 -19.89 0.59 20.25
C SER A 63 -18.73 0.47 21.26
N PRO A 64 -17.46 0.66 20.84
CA PRO A 64 -16.38 0.97 21.78
C PRO A 64 -16.63 2.35 22.44
N PRO A 65 -16.12 2.60 23.65
CA PRO A 65 -16.34 3.86 24.36
C PRO A 65 -15.76 5.04 23.56
N THR A 66 -16.60 6.06 23.38
CA THR A 66 -16.26 7.35 22.80
C THR A 66 -15.26 8.07 23.71
N VAL A 67 -13.97 8.01 23.38
CA VAL A 67 -13.01 8.99 23.88
C VAL A 67 -13.19 10.25 23.05
N ALA A 68 -13.63 11.32 23.71
CA ALA A 68 -13.84 12.63 23.10
C ALA A 68 -12.57 13.11 22.37
N PRO A 69 -12.68 13.73 21.18
CA PRO A 69 -11.53 14.34 20.55
C PRO A 69 -11.14 15.60 21.33
N GLU A 70 -9.94 15.57 21.91
CA GLU A 70 -9.27 16.75 22.43
C GLU A 70 -9.01 17.73 21.27
N GLN A 71 -9.64 18.90 21.35
CA GLN A 71 -9.48 19.97 20.36
C GLN A 71 -8.06 20.54 20.46
N LYS A 72 -7.16 20.12 19.57
CA LYS A 72 -5.91 20.83 19.33
C LYS A 72 -6.13 21.99 18.37
N ALA A 73 -5.70 23.16 18.83
CA ALA A 73 -5.66 24.45 18.15
C ALA A 73 -5.06 24.40 16.73
N PRO A 74 -5.39 25.35 15.84
CA PRO A 74 -4.94 25.35 14.46
C PRO A 74 -3.43 25.60 14.37
N GLY A 75 -2.68 24.52 14.17
CA GLY A 75 -1.28 24.56 13.76
C GLY A 75 -1.19 24.66 12.23
N ASN A 76 -0.59 25.74 11.75
CA ASN A 76 -0.37 26.03 10.34
C ASN A 76 0.58 24.98 9.72
N HIS A 77 0.02 23.96 9.05
CA HIS A 77 0.80 22.99 8.27
C HIS A 77 0.49 23.15 6.78
N GLY A 78 1.56 23.47 6.04
CA GLY A 78 1.55 23.69 4.60
C GLY A 78 0.79 22.61 3.83
N GLN A 79 -0.18 23.10 3.08
CA GLN A 79 -1.03 22.38 2.16
C GLN A 79 -0.20 21.79 1.01
N TYR A 80 0.16 20.51 1.10
CA TYR A 80 0.55 19.71 -0.06
C TYR A 80 -0.65 18.87 -0.46
N GLY A 81 -1.38 19.35 -1.47
CA GLY A 81 -2.49 18.62 -2.08
C GLY A 81 -1.99 17.35 -2.75
N GLY A 82 -2.56 16.21 -2.35
CA GLY A 82 -2.34 14.92 -3.00
C GLY A 82 -3.51 14.01 -2.64
N GLY A 83 -4.50 13.93 -3.54
CA GLY A 83 -5.62 12.99 -3.40
C GLY A 83 -5.07 11.57 -3.26
N GLY A 84 -5.35 10.94 -2.13
CA GLY A 84 -4.97 9.56 -1.87
C GLY A 84 -5.77 8.62 -2.76
N HIS A 85 -5.22 8.22 -3.91
CA HIS A 85 -5.71 7.06 -4.63
C HIS A 85 -5.22 5.81 -3.90
N SER A 86 -6.14 5.14 -3.19
CA SER A 86 -5.89 3.80 -2.67
C SER A 86 -5.77 2.82 -3.85
N PRO A 87 -4.85 1.83 -3.79
CA PRO A 87 -4.70 0.84 -4.84
C PRO A 87 -5.99 0.02 -4.99
N GLN A 88 -6.56 -0.02 -6.20
CA GLN A 88 -7.64 -0.95 -6.51
C GLN A 88 -7.04 -2.28 -6.98
N TYR A 89 -7.28 -3.34 -6.22
CA TYR A 89 -6.84 -4.69 -6.56
C TYR A 89 -7.86 -5.34 -7.50
N GLY A 90 -7.47 -5.61 -8.74
CA GLY A 90 -8.30 -6.34 -9.71
C GLY A 90 -8.38 -7.83 -9.39
N SER A 91 -9.44 -8.51 -9.87
CA SER A 91 -9.72 -9.92 -9.56
C SER A 91 -8.68 -10.93 -10.09
N HIS A 92 -7.71 -10.49 -10.89
CA HIS A 92 -6.67 -11.33 -11.53
C HIS A 92 -5.23 -10.98 -11.12
N GLY A 93 -5.02 -10.32 -9.98
CA GLY A 93 -3.67 -9.99 -9.48
C GLY A 93 -3.01 -8.79 -10.17
N SER A 94 -3.70 -8.13 -11.10
CA SER A 94 -3.34 -6.81 -11.63
C SER A 94 -3.72 -5.74 -10.60
N THR A 95 -2.75 -4.94 -10.14
CA THR A 95 -3.06 -3.79 -9.29
C THR A 95 -3.15 -2.54 -10.15
N ILE A 96 -4.28 -1.83 -10.04
CA ILE A 96 -4.49 -0.60 -10.79
C ILE A 96 -3.94 0.57 -9.97
N TYR A 97 -2.91 1.24 -10.49
CA TYR A 97 -2.39 2.49 -9.95
C TYR A 97 -2.53 3.57 -11.01
N ALA A 98 -3.13 4.70 -10.64
CA ALA A 98 -3.36 5.82 -11.57
C ALA A 98 -4.03 5.39 -12.90
N ASN A 99 -4.98 4.45 -12.85
CA ASN A 99 -5.68 3.86 -13.99
C ASN A 99 -4.82 3.00 -14.95
N GLU A 100 -3.60 2.62 -14.56
CA GLU A 100 -2.75 1.70 -15.32
C GLU A 100 -2.59 0.37 -14.59
N GLN A 101 -2.67 -0.75 -15.33
CA GLN A 101 -2.36 -2.06 -14.77
C GLN A 101 -0.85 -2.16 -14.58
N VAL A 102 -0.39 -2.16 -13.33
CA VAL A 102 1.04 -2.22 -13.01
C VAL A 102 1.36 -3.49 -12.24
N ARG A 103 2.54 -4.05 -12.52
CA ARG A 103 3.09 -5.18 -11.78
C ARG A 103 4.12 -4.67 -10.78
N PHE A 104 3.94 -4.98 -9.50
CA PHE A 104 4.96 -4.69 -8.49
C PHE A 104 6.24 -5.47 -8.76
N ALA A 105 7.37 -4.82 -8.48
CA ALA A 105 8.68 -5.44 -8.55
C ALA A 105 8.86 -6.42 -7.38
N ASN A 106 9.27 -7.64 -7.70
CA ASN A 106 9.52 -8.68 -6.70
C ASN A 106 10.79 -8.38 -5.90
N PHE A 107 10.93 -9.04 -4.74
CA PHE A 107 12.16 -8.99 -3.95
C PHE A 107 13.41 -9.29 -4.78
N GLY A 108 13.39 -10.36 -5.59
CA GLY A 108 14.53 -10.75 -6.42
C GLY A 108 14.92 -9.68 -7.45
N GLU A 109 13.95 -9.01 -8.08
CA GLU A 109 14.22 -7.93 -9.04
C GLU A 109 14.90 -6.73 -8.38
N ARG A 110 14.45 -6.41 -7.16
CA ARG A 110 15.06 -5.38 -6.32
C ARG A 110 16.46 -5.79 -5.84
N LEU A 111 16.65 -7.05 -5.48
CA LEU A 111 17.94 -7.58 -5.04
C LEU A 111 18.98 -7.51 -6.16
N VAL A 112 18.64 -7.96 -7.37
CA VAL A 112 19.55 -7.87 -8.52
C VAL A 112 19.84 -6.42 -8.87
N ALA A 113 18.84 -5.54 -8.84
CA ALA A 113 19.06 -4.10 -9.02
C ALA A 113 20.05 -3.53 -7.97
N LEU A 114 19.94 -3.93 -6.69
CA LEU A 114 20.87 -3.53 -5.64
C LEU A 114 22.29 -4.05 -5.86
N ILE A 115 22.44 -5.28 -6.40
CA ILE A 115 23.75 -5.84 -6.74
C ILE A 115 24.39 -5.06 -7.90
N ILE A 116 23.61 -4.70 -8.93
CA ILE A 116 24.13 -3.90 -10.04
C ILE A 116 24.53 -2.50 -9.54
N ASP A 117 23.67 -1.87 -8.74
CA ASP A 117 23.97 -0.55 -8.15
C ASP A 117 25.21 -0.60 -7.25
N SER A 118 25.43 -1.69 -6.49
CA SER A 118 26.62 -1.84 -5.64
C SER A 118 27.89 -1.98 -6.47
N ILE A 119 27.87 -2.74 -7.56
CA ILE A 119 29.01 -2.85 -8.48
C ILE A 119 29.35 -1.48 -9.08
N VAL A 120 28.34 -0.76 -9.57
CA VAL A 120 28.54 0.59 -10.15
C VAL A 120 29.18 1.54 -9.12
N LEU A 121 28.64 1.57 -7.90
CA LEU A 121 29.16 2.43 -6.83
C LEU A 121 30.55 1.99 -6.35
N SER A 122 30.84 0.68 -6.32
CA SER A 122 32.16 0.16 -5.98
C SER A 122 33.22 0.54 -7.01
N ILE A 123 32.91 0.46 -8.30
CA ILE A 123 33.83 0.91 -9.38
C ILE A 123 34.08 2.41 -9.25
N ALA A 124 33.01 3.21 -9.10
CA ALA A 124 33.14 4.66 -8.92
C ALA A 124 33.95 5.02 -7.67
N GLY A 125 33.70 4.32 -6.56
CA GLY A 125 34.42 4.49 -5.30
C GLY A 125 35.90 4.10 -5.41
N TYR A 126 36.22 3.02 -6.12
CA TYR A 126 37.60 2.61 -6.38
C TYR A 126 38.35 3.66 -7.20
N ILE A 127 37.74 4.14 -8.29
CA ILE A 127 38.34 5.20 -9.13
C ILE A 127 38.57 6.47 -8.31
N LEU A 128 37.57 6.89 -7.53
CA LEU A 128 37.69 8.05 -6.66
C LEU A 128 38.79 7.87 -5.61
N GLY A 129 38.88 6.68 -4.99
CA GLY A 129 39.92 6.34 -4.03
C GLY A 129 41.32 6.37 -4.64
N ALA A 130 41.48 5.87 -5.87
CA ALA A 130 42.74 5.91 -6.60
C ALA A 130 43.17 7.35 -6.95
N ILE A 131 42.23 8.20 -7.38
CA ILE A 131 42.50 9.63 -7.66
C ILE A 131 42.90 10.38 -6.39
N LEU A 132 42.23 10.10 -5.28
CA LEU A 132 42.46 10.75 -3.99
C LEU A 132 43.56 10.10 -3.16
N MET A 133 44.32 9.14 -3.73
CA MET A 133 45.32 8.35 -3.02
C MET A 133 46.42 9.20 -2.38
N LEU A 134 46.73 10.36 -2.97
CA LEU A 134 47.72 11.32 -2.47
C LEU A 134 47.18 12.23 -1.34
N SER A 135 45.90 12.13 -0.99
CA SER A 135 45.29 12.94 0.08
C SER A 135 45.25 12.17 1.42
N ASN A 136 45.71 12.83 2.50
CA ASN A 136 45.70 12.29 3.86
C ASN A 136 44.40 12.64 4.61
N GLY A 137 43.26 12.20 4.08
CA GLY A 137 41.95 12.55 4.62
C GLY A 137 40.92 11.44 4.49
N ASP A 138 41.02 10.39 5.29
CA ASP A 138 40.10 9.24 5.24
C ASP A 138 38.66 9.62 5.61
N LEU A 139 38.51 10.58 6.54
CA LEU A 139 37.19 11.15 6.88
C LEU A 139 36.58 11.90 5.69
N LEU A 140 37.39 12.70 4.97
CA LEU A 140 36.93 13.45 3.80
C LEU A 140 36.53 12.50 2.66
N LYS A 141 37.32 11.45 2.40
CA LYS A 141 37.00 10.41 1.41
C LYS A 141 35.71 9.66 1.73
N SER A 142 35.52 9.31 3.01
CA SER A 142 34.30 8.65 3.49
C SER A 142 33.08 9.55 3.35
N PHE A 143 33.22 10.82 3.70
CA PHE A 143 32.16 11.81 3.57
C PHE A 143 31.77 12.06 2.11
N LEU A 144 32.75 12.24 1.22
CA LEU A 144 32.51 12.36 -0.24
C LEU A 144 31.78 11.15 -0.79
N SER A 145 32.23 9.94 -0.44
CA SER A 145 31.60 8.69 -0.87
C SER A 145 30.15 8.59 -0.39
N PHE A 146 29.88 9.02 0.84
CA PHE A 146 28.52 9.07 1.40
C PHE A 146 27.61 10.05 0.65
N ILE A 147 28.10 11.27 0.37
CA ILE A 147 27.37 12.28 -0.39
C ILE A 147 27.09 11.81 -1.82
N ILE A 148 28.07 11.16 -2.48
CA ILE A 148 27.91 10.57 -3.80
C ILE A 148 26.85 9.47 -3.78
N GLY A 149 26.85 8.60 -2.76
CA GLY A 149 25.86 7.54 -2.60
C GLY A 149 24.42 8.08 -2.47
N ILE A 150 24.23 9.12 -1.65
CA ILE A 150 22.93 9.82 -1.53
C ILE A 150 22.56 10.47 -2.86
N GLY A 151 23.47 11.24 -3.45
CA GLY A 151 23.25 11.97 -4.69
C GLY A 151 22.88 11.04 -5.84
N TYR A 152 23.58 9.90 -5.97
CA TYR A 152 23.28 8.87 -6.95
C TYR A 152 21.89 8.29 -6.73
N LYS A 153 21.58 7.78 -5.53
CA LYS A 153 20.34 7.04 -5.30
C LYS A 153 19.13 7.98 -5.24
N ALA A 154 19.17 9.00 -4.37
CA ALA A 154 18.07 9.93 -4.21
C ALA A 154 17.91 10.86 -5.43
N GLY A 155 19.01 11.26 -6.06
CA GLY A 155 18.97 12.09 -7.27
C GLY A 155 18.38 11.35 -8.46
N LEU A 156 18.81 10.11 -8.73
CA LEU A 156 18.27 9.33 -9.85
C LEU A 156 16.82 8.89 -9.61
N GLU A 157 16.48 8.47 -8.39
CA GLU A 157 15.10 8.07 -8.06
C GLU A 157 14.13 9.26 -8.06
N GLY A 158 14.58 10.46 -7.70
CA GLY A 158 13.77 11.69 -7.79
C GLY A 158 13.73 12.31 -9.19
N SER A 159 14.59 11.86 -10.11
CA SER A 159 14.65 12.37 -11.48
C SER A 159 13.49 11.86 -12.35
N THR A 160 13.43 12.33 -13.60
CA THR A 160 12.47 11.83 -14.60
C THR A 160 12.65 10.34 -14.92
N LYS A 161 13.79 9.73 -14.58
CA LYS A 161 14.03 8.29 -14.77
C LYS A 161 13.38 7.44 -13.68
N GLN A 162 13.12 8.01 -12.49
CA GLN A 162 12.50 7.32 -11.35
C GLN A 162 13.21 6.02 -10.93
N ALA A 163 14.47 5.84 -11.30
CA ALA A 163 15.20 4.59 -11.18
C ALA A 163 16.71 4.86 -11.16
N THR A 164 17.42 4.10 -10.34
CA THR A 164 18.89 3.98 -10.39
C THR A 164 19.31 3.16 -11.61
N LEU A 165 20.60 3.11 -11.93
CA LEU A 165 21.07 2.37 -13.11
C LEU A 165 20.74 0.87 -13.01
N GLY A 166 20.93 0.25 -11.85
CA GLY A 166 20.55 -1.15 -11.62
C GLY A 166 19.05 -1.37 -11.77
N LYS A 167 18.23 -0.45 -11.27
CA LYS A 167 16.77 -0.51 -11.45
C LYS A 167 16.36 -0.33 -12.91
N MET A 168 17.02 0.56 -13.64
CA MET A 168 16.81 0.74 -15.08
C MET A 168 17.14 -0.53 -15.86
N VAL A 169 18.26 -1.20 -15.55
CA VAL A 169 18.64 -2.48 -16.15
C VAL A 169 17.59 -3.56 -15.86
N MET A 170 17.09 -3.61 -14.62
CA MET A 170 16.02 -4.55 -14.23
C MET A 170 14.63 -4.14 -14.77
N GLY A 171 14.52 -2.99 -15.43
CA GLY A 171 13.25 -2.48 -15.95
C GLY A 171 12.24 -2.18 -14.85
N ILE A 172 12.68 -1.73 -13.68
CA ILE A 172 11.82 -1.34 -12.56
C ILE A 172 12.01 0.13 -12.20
N LYS A 173 10.95 0.78 -11.72
CA LYS A 173 10.93 2.21 -11.37
C LYS A 173 10.15 2.47 -10.08
N VAL A 174 10.44 3.60 -9.47
CA VAL A 174 9.91 4.03 -8.18
C VAL A 174 8.84 5.07 -8.40
N ILE A 175 7.63 4.82 -7.89
CA ILE A 175 6.49 5.72 -8.01
C ILE A 175 6.00 6.19 -6.65
N GLY A 176 5.36 7.35 -6.64
CA GLY A 176 4.58 7.86 -5.52
C GLY A 176 3.23 7.15 -5.39
N PRO A 177 2.45 7.49 -4.35
CA PRO A 177 1.08 6.98 -4.17
C PRO A 177 0.12 7.34 -5.32
N ASP A 178 0.40 8.46 -5.97
CA ASP A 178 -0.31 8.98 -7.14
C ASP A 178 0.12 8.33 -8.46
N GLY A 179 1.05 7.37 -8.44
CA GLY A 179 1.64 6.76 -9.63
C GLY A 179 2.71 7.64 -10.31
N GLY A 180 2.87 8.88 -9.85
CA GLY A 180 3.81 9.86 -10.38
C GLY A 180 5.24 9.67 -9.88
N ARG A 181 6.09 10.62 -10.29
CA ARG A 181 7.48 10.72 -9.79
C ARG A 181 7.51 11.13 -8.32
N ILE A 182 8.45 10.57 -7.58
CA ILE A 182 8.68 10.97 -6.19
C ILE A 182 9.43 12.30 -6.15
N SER A 183 9.15 13.13 -5.14
CA SER A 183 9.95 14.33 -4.89
C SER A 183 11.34 13.95 -4.36
N TYR A 184 12.34 14.83 -4.59
CA TYR A 184 13.69 14.62 -4.05
C TYR A 184 13.71 14.47 -2.53
N GLY A 185 12.86 15.20 -1.80
CA GLY A 185 12.74 15.04 -0.34
C GLY A 185 12.24 13.64 0.06
N ARG A 186 11.27 13.09 -0.67
CA ARG A 186 10.78 11.72 -0.45
C ARG A 186 11.85 10.68 -0.83
N ALA A 187 12.64 10.93 -1.88
CA ALA A 187 13.76 10.08 -2.28
C ALA A 187 14.89 10.05 -1.23
N ILE A 188 15.24 11.21 -0.67
CA ILE A 188 16.21 11.32 0.43
C ILE A 188 15.68 10.61 1.69
N GLY A 189 14.43 10.85 2.07
CA GLY A 189 13.79 10.15 3.19
C GLY A 189 13.81 8.63 3.02
N ARG A 190 13.56 8.15 1.80
CA ARG A 190 13.66 6.74 1.45
C ARG A 190 15.10 6.19 1.57
N TYR A 191 16.11 6.98 1.20
CA TYR A 191 17.51 6.61 1.40
C TYR A 191 17.82 6.39 2.88
N PHE A 192 17.41 7.32 3.74
CA PHE A 192 17.62 7.19 5.18
C PHE A 192 16.80 6.05 5.80
N ALA A 193 15.57 5.84 5.35
CA ALA A 193 14.75 4.70 5.78
C ALA A 193 15.39 3.34 5.41
N ASN A 194 16.30 3.32 4.43
CA ASN A 194 17.05 2.13 4.09
C ASN A 194 18.02 1.71 5.22
N PHE A 195 18.51 2.64 6.04
CA PHE A 195 19.30 2.30 7.24
C PHE A 195 18.48 1.51 8.26
N LEU A 196 17.18 1.77 8.39
CA LEU A 196 16.30 0.97 9.25
C LEU A 196 16.25 -0.49 8.78
N SER A 197 16.31 -0.72 7.47
CA SER A 197 16.36 -2.08 6.91
C SER A 197 17.72 -2.76 7.19
N VAL A 198 18.80 -2.00 7.31
CA VAL A 198 20.13 -2.51 7.70
C VAL A 198 20.18 -2.81 9.19
N ILE A 199 19.67 -1.91 10.04
CA ILE A 199 19.61 -2.09 11.51
C ILE A 199 18.78 -3.31 11.87
N THR A 200 17.70 -3.57 11.14
CA THR A 200 16.86 -4.78 11.30
C THR A 200 17.46 -6.03 10.65
N LEU A 201 18.78 -6.08 10.41
CA LEU A 201 19.51 -7.21 9.81
C LEU A 201 18.92 -7.69 8.48
N GLY A 202 18.40 -6.76 7.67
CA GLY A 202 17.83 -7.08 6.36
C GLY A 202 16.35 -7.52 6.39
N ILE A 203 15.74 -7.68 7.57
CA ILE A 203 14.32 -8.05 7.71
C ILE A 203 13.43 -7.03 6.96
N GLY A 204 13.77 -5.74 7.03
CA GLY A 204 13.05 -4.70 6.30
C GLY A 204 12.99 -4.91 4.77
N TYR A 205 13.97 -5.59 4.17
CA TYR A 205 13.92 -5.97 2.76
C TYR A 205 13.08 -7.24 2.52
N LEU A 206 13.16 -8.21 3.44
CA LEU A 206 12.41 -9.47 3.35
C LEU A 206 10.89 -9.28 3.42
N MET A 207 10.41 -8.18 4.02
CA MET A 207 8.99 -7.81 4.00
C MET A 207 8.39 -7.75 2.58
N ALA A 208 9.21 -7.46 1.56
CA ALA A 208 8.75 -7.45 0.17
C ALA A 208 8.36 -8.86 -0.36
N LEU A 209 8.73 -9.94 0.33
CA LEU A 209 8.33 -11.32 -0.02
C LEU A 209 6.91 -11.65 0.44
N PHE A 210 6.48 -11.07 1.57
CA PHE A 210 5.23 -11.44 2.24
C PHE A 210 4.10 -10.45 2.02
N THR A 211 4.41 -9.24 1.56
CA THR A 211 3.41 -8.18 1.35
C THR A 211 2.77 -8.28 -0.03
N ARG A 212 1.45 -8.07 -0.10
CA ARG A 212 0.69 -8.11 -1.37
C ARG A 212 1.24 -7.15 -2.43
N GLU A 213 1.74 -6.01 -1.99
CA GLU A 213 2.29 -4.96 -2.85
C GLU A 213 3.82 -5.01 -2.95
N LYS A 214 4.44 -6.04 -2.36
CA LYS A 214 5.89 -6.29 -2.42
C LYS A 214 6.70 -5.06 -1.99
N ARG A 215 6.26 -4.42 -0.91
CA ARG A 215 6.86 -3.23 -0.31
C ARG A 215 7.86 -3.62 0.77
N ALA A 216 9.03 -3.00 0.73
CA ALA A 216 10.02 -3.10 1.80
C ALA A 216 9.76 -2.06 2.90
N LEU A 217 10.40 -2.18 4.06
CA LEU A 217 10.24 -1.25 5.18
C LEU A 217 10.50 0.21 4.77
N HIS A 218 11.58 0.46 4.03
CA HIS A 218 11.90 1.80 3.53
C HIS A 218 10.86 2.34 2.55
N ASP A 219 10.15 1.46 1.84
CA ASP A 219 9.05 1.84 0.94
C ASP A 219 7.80 2.23 1.73
N TYR A 220 7.52 1.56 2.85
CA TYR A 220 6.43 1.95 3.75
C TYR A 220 6.70 3.31 4.40
N VAL A 221 7.91 3.50 4.95
CA VAL A 221 8.30 4.76 5.60
C VAL A 221 8.26 5.92 4.61
N ALA A 222 8.75 5.70 3.40
CA ALA A 222 8.71 6.72 2.35
C ALA A 222 7.38 6.76 1.60
N GLY A 223 6.42 5.88 1.87
CA GLY A 223 5.18 5.68 1.12
C GLY A 223 5.38 5.59 -0.40
N THR A 224 6.38 4.84 -0.85
CA THR A 224 6.69 4.65 -2.27
C THR A 224 6.34 3.23 -2.72
N TYR A 225 6.21 3.04 -4.02
CA TYR A 225 6.04 1.72 -4.63
C TYR A 225 7.13 1.50 -5.67
N VAL A 226 7.49 0.25 -5.93
CA VAL A 226 8.34 -0.11 -7.06
C VAL A 226 7.57 -1.03 -7.98
N ILE A 227 7.48 -0.61 -9.23
CA ILE A 227 6.73 -1.29 -10.27
C ILE A 227 7.65 -1.58 -11.45
N ARG A 228 7.24 -2.52 -12.29
CA ARG A 228 7.88 -2.75 -13.58
C ARG A 228 7.57 -1.59 -14.51
N SER A 229 8.57 -1.19 -15.29
CA SER A 229 8.48 -0.08 -16.25
C SER A 229 7.86 -0.50 -17.59
N LYS A 230 7.60 -1.79 -17.81
CA LYS A 230 6.98 -2.41 -18.98
C LYS A 230 6.27 -3.69 -18.59
#